data_AF-A0A9P3L166-F1
#
_entry.id   AF-A0A9P3L166-F1
#
_cell.length_a   1.000
_cell.length_b   1.000
_cell.length_c   1.000
_cell.angle_alpha   90.00
_cell.angle_beta   90.00
_cell.angle_gamma   90.00
#
_symmetry.space_group_name_H-M   'P 1'
#
loop_
_entity.id
_entity.type
_entity.pdbx_description
1 polymer ?
#
loop_
_entity_poly.entity_id
_entity_poly.type
_entity_poly.pdbx_seq_one_letter_code
_entity_poly.pdbx_strand_id
1 'polypeptide(L)'
;EVGRGASDSWLMRLDRQTEQACSKLLAMPQLAGGFNLVGLSQGGLIARMLIQSCDGLPPVHSFVSIGGPQAGVASTPQCVLHSVCRLIDSVLQFGIYSDIVQNLVAPSGYVKIPTDISGYLAGCKYLPRVNNELASCRNATYATRMRTVHRVALIKFTGDTVLFPPETAHFGFFAPNDFNTILPINETALYKEDWVGMRWLVEAGRVDFISVPGNHLWLTRSIVEKHVVPYLKLPHGQSSM
;
A
#
# COMPACT_ATOMS: atom_id res chain seq x y z
N GLU A 1 1.66 8.31 10.84
CA GLU A 1 2.87 8.90 10.21
C GLU A 1 4.12 8.24 10.73
N VAL A 2 5.06 7.92 9.84
CA VAL A 2 6.39 7.46 10.24
C VAL A 2 7.34 8.65 10.24
N GLY A 3 7.90 8.98 11.39
CA GLY A 3 8.77 10.15 11.55
C GLY A 3 8.08 11.31 12.28
N ARG A 4 8.41 12.55 11.90
CA ARG A 4 7.97 13.81 12.52
C ARG A 4 6.73 14.40 11.86
N GLY A 5 5.71 13.57 11.62
CA GLY A 5 4.43 14.00 11.05
C GLY A 5 4.50 14.28 9.54
N ALA A 6 3.65 15.20 9.07
CA ALA A 6 3.35 15.39 7.65
C ALA A 6 4.58 15.73 6.77
N SER A 7 5.59 16.42 7.31
CA SER A 7 6.80 16.72 6.54
C SER A 7 7.53 15.45 6.11
N ASP A 8 7.65 14.49 7.02
CA ASP A 8 8.36 13.24 6.76
C ASP A 8 7.53 12.34 5.85
N SER A 9 6.20 12.36 5.96
CA SER A 9 5.30 11.64 5.05
C SER A 9 5.52 12.02 3.59
N TRP A 10 5.82 13.30 3.33
CA TRP A 10 5.99 13.85 1.99
C TRP A 10 7.43 13.88 1.50
N LEU A 11 8.40 14.13 2.39
CA LEU A 11 9.79 14.41 2.01
C LEU A 11 10.77 13.28 2.36
N MET A 12 10.38 12.34 3.22
CA MET A 12 11.18 11.14 3.48
C MET A 12 10.75 10.03 2.54
N ARG A 13 11.71 9.47 1.79
CA ARG A 13 11.45 8.32 0.91
C ARG A 13 10.78 7.17 1.67
N LEU A 14 9.83 6.49 1.02
CA LEU A 14 9.02 5.43 1.62
C LEU A 14 9.83 4.23 2.10
N ASP A 15 10.96 3.93 1.47
CA ASP A 15 11.88 2.89 1.94
C ASP A 15 12.54 3.28 3.26
N ARG A 16 12.94 4.54 3.43
CA ARG A 16 13.42 5.08 4.72
C ARG A 16 12.35 5.08 5.79
N GLN A 17 11.10 5.41 5.42
CA GLN A 17 9.96 5.26 6.33
C GLN A 17 9.80 3.79 6.76
N THR A 18 9.90 2.86 5.82
CA THR A 18 9.79 1.41 6.11
C THR A 18 10.93 0.94 7.02
N GLU A 19 12.17 1.33 6.75
CA GLU A 19 13.34 1.01 7.57
C GLU A 19 13.17 1.52 9.00
N GLN A 20 12.80 2.81 9.18
CA GLN A 20 12.60 3.38 10.50
C GLN A 20 11.45 2.71 11.26
N ALA A 21 10.35 2.39 10.58
CA ALA A 21 9.24 1.68 11.20
C ALA A 21 9.65 0.25 11.60
N CYS A 22 10.40 -0.46 10.75
CA CYS A 22 10.93 -1.79 11.05
C CYS A 22 11.82 -1.77 12.30
N SER A 23 12.81 -0.87 12.37
CA SER A 23 13.69 -0.75 13.54
C SER A 23 12.92 -0.44 14.83
N LYS A 24 11.88 0.42 14.75
CA LYS A 24 11.04 0.74 15.91
C LYS A 24 10.22 -0.45 16.38
N LEU A 25 9.60 -1.19 15.45
CA LEU A 25 8.79 -2.36 15.79
C LEU A 25 9.63 -3.49 16.40
N LEU A 26 10.85 -3.71 15.90
CA LEU A 26 11.80 -4.68 16.45
C LEU A 26 12.26 -4.33 17.88
N ALA A 27 12.27 -3.05 18.23
CA ALA A 27 12.66 -2.57 19.56
C ALA A 27 11.52 -2.59 20.60
N MET A 28 10.30 -3.00 20.22
CA MET A 28 9.13 -3.01 21.10
C MET A 28 8.87 -4.44 21.64
N PRO A 29 9.34 -4.79 22.86
CA PRO A 29 9.15 -6.13 23.41
C PRO A 29 7.67 -6.48 23.61
N GLN A 30 6.78 -5.48 23.72
CA GLN A 30 5.33 -5.69 23.85
C GLN A 30 4.71 -6.31 22.60
N LEU A 31 5.40 -6.25 21.45
CA LEU A 31 4.92 -6.83 20.20
C LEU A 31 5.37 -8.29 20.01
N ALA A 32 6.13 -8.87 20.93
CA ALA A 32 6.68 -10.24 20.80
C ALA A 32 5.60 -11.30 20.58
N GLY A 33 4.41 -11.13 21.18
CA GLY A 33 3.22 -11.98 20.97
C GLY A 33 2.48 -11.73 19.66
N GLY A 34 3.03 -10.88 18.79
CA GLY A 34 2.42 -10.40 17.56
C GLY A 34 1.46 -9.23 17.77
N PHE A 35 1.04 -8.61 16.67
CA PHE A 35 0.27 -7.38 16.68
C PHE A 35 -0.64 -7.24 15.46
N ASN A 36 -1.61 -6.33 15.54
CA ASN A 36 -2.42 -5.91 14.39
C ASN A 36 -1.80 -4.66 13.77
N LEU A 37 -1.71 -4.63 12.44
CA LEU A 37 -1.08 -3.55 11.68
C LEU A 37 -2.14 -2.83 10.85
N VAL A 38 -2.30 -1.52 11.07
CA VAL A 38 -3.22 -0.67 10.31
C VAL A 38 -2.43 0.37 9.54
N GLY A 39 -2.58 0.38 8.22
CA GLY A 39 -1.98 1.37 7.33
C GLY A 39 -3.06 2.25 6.68
N LEU A 40 -2.94 3.57 6.81
CA LEU A 40 -3.85 4.54 6.18
C LEU A 40 -3.15 5.17 4.98
N SER A 41 -3.84 5.28 3.83
CA SER A 41 -3.30 5.88 2.61
C SER A 41 -1.92 5.30 2.25
N GLN A 42 -0.89 6.11 1.99
CA GLN A 42 0.47 5.62 1.72
C GLN A 42 1.00 4.64 2.79
N GLY A 43 0.52 4.76 4.03
CA GLY A 43 0.84 3.85 5.14
C GLY A 43 0.43 2.41 4.86
N GLY A 44 -0.55 2.15 3.99
CA GLY A 44 -0.91 0.81 3.53
C GLY A 44 0.21 0.12 2.73
N LEU A 45 0.97 0.87 1.94
CA LEU A 45 2.15 0.35 1.24
C LEU A 45 3.32 0.13 2.19
N ILE A 46 3.55 1.05 3.14
CA ILE A 46 4.59 0.91 4.17
C ILE A 46 4.32 -0.33 5.03
N ALA A 47 3.08 -0.47 5.52
CA ALA A 47 2.64 -1.62 6.30
C ALA A 47 2.85 -2.94 5.55
N ARG A 48 2.48 -3.00 4.28
CA ARG A 48 2.71 -4.20 3.46
C ARG A 48 4.21 -4.47 3.25
N MET A 49 5.00 -3.44 3.00
CA MET A 49 6.46 -3.61 2.85
C MET A 49 7.12 -4.08 4.15
N LEU A 50 6.65 -3.62 5.32
CA LEU A 50 7.11 -4.15 6.62
C LEU A 50 6.92 -5.66 6.70
N ILE A 51 5.71 -6.15 6.41
CA ILE A 51 5.41 -7.60 6.41
C ILE A 51 6.32 -8.33 5.42
N GLN A 52 6.47 -7.78 4.21
CA GLN A 52 7.24 -8.42 3.13
C GLN A 52 8.75 -8.45 3.39
N SER A 53 9.34 -7.44 4.02
CA SER A 53 10.80 -7.27 4.04
C SER A 53 11.46 -6.99 5.39
N CYS A 54 10.72 -6.72 6.46
CA CYS A 54 11.31 -6.50 7.78
C CYS A 54 11.71 -7.83 8.43
N ASP A 55 13.01 -8.11 8.47
CA ASP A 55 13.56 -9.32 9.07
C ASP A 55 13.36 -9.30 10.60
N GLY A 56 12.89 -10.41 11.17
CA GLY A 56 12.61 -10.51 12.61
C GLY A 56 11.34 -9.77 13.06
N LEU A 57 10.53 -9.22 12.15
CA LEU A 57 9.27 -8.58 12.50
C LEU A 57 8.40 -9.56 13.31
N PRO A 58 7.87 -9.15 14.47
CA PRO A 58 6.94 -10.00 15.22
C PRO A 58 5.71 -10.38 14.38
N PRO A 59 5.00 -11.47 14.73
CA PRO A 59 3.87 -11.94 13.93
C PRO A 59 2.81 -10.86 13.71
N VAL A 60 2.38 -10.67 12.47
CA VAL A 60 1.26 -9.77 12.15
C VAL A 60 -0.03 -10.58 12.09
N HIS A 61 -0.90 -10.38 13.08
CA HIS A 61 -2.18 -11.09 13.19
C HIS A 61 -3.13 -10.63 12.09
N SER A 62 -3.44 -9.34 12.07
CA SER A 62 -4.26 -8.73 11.03
C SER A 62 -3.54 -7.56 10.38
N PHE A 63 -3.69 -7.44 9.06
CA PHE A 63 -3.26 -6.27 8.29
C PHE A 63 -4.49 -5.55 7.72
N VAL A 64 -4.70 -4.30 8.11
CA VAL A 64 -5.80 -3.46 7.60
C VAL A 64 -5.23 -2.31 6.79
N SER A 65 -5.46 -2.32 5.48
CA SER A 65 -5.11 -1.23 4.57
C SER A 65 -6.35 -0.38 4.30
N ILE A 66 -6.36 0.86 4.80
CA ILE A 66 -7.45 1.80 4.65
C ILE A 66 -7.11 2.82 3.56
N GLY A 67 -7.72 2.71 2.39
CA GLY A 67 -7.45 3.58 1.25
C GLY A 67 -5.98 3.54 0.79
N GLY A 68 -5.31 2.40 0.94
CA GLY A 68 -3.88 2.29 0.57
C GLY A 68 -3.68 2.08 -0.93
N PRO A 69 -2.77 2.80 -1.60
CA PRO A 69 -2.56 2.65 -3.05
C PRO A 69 -1.78 1.38 -3.41
N GLN A 70 -2.37 0.20 -3.19
CA GLN A 70 -1.65 -1.07 -3.28
C GLN A 70 -1.08 -1.36 -4.67
N ALA A 71 -1.75 -0.91 -5.73
CA ALA A 71 -1.27 -0.98 -7.11
C ALA A 71 -0.67 0.34 -7.63
N GLY A 72 -0.49 1.34 -6.77
CA GLY A 72 -0.02 2.68 -7.12
C GLY A 72 -1.13 3.66 -7.47
N VAL A 73 -0.74 4.81 -8.01
CA VAL A 73 -1.65 5.82 -8.57
C VAL A 73 -1.19 6.21 -9.97
N ALA A 74 -2.13 6.34 -10.90
CA ALA A 74 -1.89 6.71 -12.29
C ALA A 74 -1.80 8.23 -12.50
N SER A 75 -2.20 8.99 -11.48
CA SER A 75 -1.92 10.42 -11.38
C SER A 75 -1.26 10.66 -10.03
N THR A 76 -0.32 11.60 -9.98
CA THR A 76 0.00 12.25 -8.70
C THR A 76 -1.30 12.85 -8.15
N PRO A 77 -1.48 12.95 -6.82
CA PRO A 77 -2.78 13.30 -6.25
C PRO A 77 -3.08 14.78 -6.48
N GLN A 78 -3.50 15.14 -7.72
CA GLN A 78 -4.52 16.10 -8.18
C GLN A 78 -4.88 15.92 -9.64
N CYS A 79 -6.16 15.64 -9.90
CA CYS A 79 -6.86 16.19 -11.06
C CYS A 79 -8.40 16.13 -10.87
N VAL A 80 -8.89 16.35 -9.64
CA VAL A 80 -10.35 16.31 -9.37
C VAL A 80 -10.87 17.57 -8.67
N LEU A 81 -10.03 18.40 -8.04
CA LEU A 81 -10.46 19.67 -7.42
C LEU A 81 -9.44 20.79 -7.65
N HIS A 82 -9.93 21.89 -8.23
CA HIS A 82 -9.22 23.06 -8.75
C HIS A 82 -8.32 23.85 -7.76
N SER A 83 -8.17 23.46 -6.49
CA SER A 83 -7.59 24.33 -5.46
C SER A 83 -6.27 23.87 -4.83
N VAL A 84 -5.65 22.79 -5.30
CA VAL A 84 -4.32 22.39 -4.79
C VAL A 84 -3.28 22.29 -5.94
N CYS A 85 -3.62 22.70 -7.18
CA CYS A 85 -3.01 22.25 -8.44
C CYS A 85 -1.61 22.81 -8.77
N ARG A 86 -0.70 23.00 -7.81
CA ARG A 86 0.55 23.76 -8.04
C ARG A 86 1.87 23.05 -7.75
N LEU A 87 1.87 21.77 -7.38
CA LEU A 87 3.14 21.02 -7.18
C LEU A 87 3.42 19.98 -8.27
N ILE A 88 2.37 19.49 -8.93
CA ILE A 88 2.41 18.30 -9.80
C ILE A 88 2.88 18.61 -11.22
N ASP A 89 2.42 19.72 -11.80
CA ASP A 89 2.89 20.14 -13.13
C ASP A 89 4.40 20.42 -13.11
N SER A 90 4.93 20.94 -12.00
CA SER A 90 6.37 21.10 -11.82
C SER A 90 7.09 19.75 -11.74
N VAL A 91 6.61 18.76 -10.97
CA VAL A 91 7.26 17.45 -10.81
C VAL A 91 7.22 16.60 -12.09
N LEU A 92 6.12 16.65 -12.85
CA LEU A 92 6.03 16.00 -14.16
C LEU A 92 6.94 16.67 -15.20
N GLN A 93 7.09 18.00 -15.16
CA GLN A 93 8.06 18.73 -16.00
C GLN A 93 9.53 18.38 -15.69
N PHE A 94 9.85 17.99 -14.45
CA PHE A 94 11.20 17.57 -14.03
C PHE A 94 11.46 16.05 -14.14
N GLY A 95 10.49 15.28 -14.67
CA GLY A 95 10.59 13.82 -14.79
C GLY A 95 10.32 13.11 -13.47
N ILE A 96 9.11 12.55 -13.33
CA ILE A 96 8.65 11.91 -12.08
C ILE A 96 9.51 10.72 -11.64
N TYR A 97 10.14 10.05 -12.61
CA TYR A 97 11.04 8.93 -12.41
C TYR A 97 12.53 9.33 -12.32
N SER A 98 12.82 10.63 -12.28
CA SER A 98 14.18 11.12 -12.04
C SER A 98 14.64 10.81 -10.62
N ASP A 99 15.95 10.66 -10.44
CA ASP A 99 16.54 10.38 -9.13
C ASP A 99 16.21 11.45 -8.09
N ILE A 100 16.17 12.71 -8.51
CA ILE A 100 15.88 13.86 -7.64
C ILE A 100 14.46 13.74 -7.09
N VAL A 101 13.46 13.57 -7.97
CA VAL A 101 12.05 13.47 -7.56
C VAL A 101 11.83 12.25 -6.68
N GLN A 102 12.33 11.09 -7.09
CA GLN A 102 12.19 9.83 -6.34
C GLN A 102 12.86 9.87 -4.96
N ASN A 103 13.84 10.76 -4.75
CA ASN A 103 14.52 10.93 -3.47
C ASN A 103 13.88 11.99 -2.56
N LEU A 104 13.15 12.95 -3.11
CA LEU A 104 12.62 14.11 -2.36
C LEU A 104 11.10 14.10 -2.17
N VAL A 105 10.36 13.37 -3.00
CA VAL A 105 8.89 13.36 -2.99
C VAL A 105 8.41 11.93 -2.76
N ALA A 106 8.05 11.59 -1.52
CA ALA A 106 7.66 10.24 -1.15
C ALA A 106 6.51 9.67 -2.00
N PRO A 107 5.44 10.45 -2.32
CA PRO A 107 4.37 9.97 -3.19
C PRO A 107 4.80 9.55 -4.59
N SER A 108 5.90 10.11 -5.12
CA SER A 108 6.42 9.71 -6.44
C SER A 108 6.87 8.25 -6.48
N GLY A 109 7.19 7.65 -5.31
CA GLY A 109 7.56 6.25 -5.18
C GLY A 109 6.42 5.26 -5.45
N TYR A 110 5.19 5.71 -5.64
CA TYR A 110 4.08 4.84 -6.05
C TYR A 110 3.24 5.38 -7.21
N VAL A 111 3.81 6.30 -7.99
CA VAL A 111 3.18 6.74 -9.24
C VAL A 111 3.50 5.75 -10.35
N LYS A 112 2.45 5.19 -10.95
CA LYS A 112 2.52 4.19 -12.02
C LYS A 112 1.75 4.71 -13.22
N ILE A 113 2.44 5.30 -14.19
CA ILE A 113 1.80 5.86 -15.40
C ILE A 113 1.47 4.70 -16.36
N PRO A 114 0.19 4.44 -16.67
CA PRO A 114 -0.22 3.31 -17.53
C PRO A 114 0.42 3.32 -18.93
N THR A 115 0.71 4.51 -19.48
CA THR A 115 1.34 4.70 -20.80
C THR A 115 2.87 4.78 -20.75
N ASP A 116 3.49 4.69 -19.56
CA ASP A 116 4.94 4.70 -19.38
C ASP A 116 5.36 3.64 -18.36
N ILE A 117 4.94 2.39 -18.61
CA ILE A 117 5.31 1.26 -17.75
C ILE A 117 6.83 1.00 -17.79
N SER A 118 7.49 1.25 -18.92
CA SER A 118 8.94 1.11 -19.03
C SER A 118 9.68 2.12 -18.14
N GLY A 119 9.30 3.40 -18.17
CA GLY A 119 9.86 4.43 -17.28
C GLY A 119 9.54 4.14 -15.80
N TYR A 120 8.32 3.69 -15.52
CA TYR A 120 7.91 3.24 -14.18
C TYR A 120 8.81 2.14 -13.63
N LEU A 121 9.02 1.05 -14.37
CA LEU A 121 9.85 -0.07 -13.93
C LEU A 121 11.34 0.32 -13.82
N ALA A 122 11.80 1.25 -14.66
CA ALA A 122 13.20 1.68 -14.66
C ALA A 122 13.53 2.67 -13.54
N GLY A 123 12.63 3.61 -13.22
CA GLY A 123 12.95 4.73 -12.33
C GLY A 123 12.10 4.84 -11.05
N CYS A 124 10.97 4.16 -10.93
CA CYS A 124 10.19 4.19 -9.69
C CYS A 124 10.88 3.35 -8.59
N LYS A 125 11.26 3.98 -7.48
CA LYS A 125 12.15 3.38 -6.48
C LYS A 125 11.45 2.51 -5.42
N TYR A 126 10.13 2.57 -5.34
CA TYR A 126 9.40 1.93 -4.26
C TYR A 126 8.36 0.92 -4.74
N LEU A 127 7.33 1.34 -5.47
CA LEU A 127 6.21 0.46 -5.83
C LEU A 127 6.60 -0.78 -6.66
N PRO A 128 7.51 -0.74 -7.67
CA PRO A 128 7.96 -1.95 -8.36
C PRO A 128 8.59 -2.96 -7.41
N ARG A 129 9.29 -2.48 -6.39
CA ARG A 129 9.86 -3.32 -5.33
C ARG A 129 8.75 -3.89 -4.45
N VAL A 130 7.85 -3.06 -3.90
CA VAL A 130 6.77 -3.55 -3.02
C VAL A 130 5.86 -4.55 -3.76
N ASN A 131 5.60 -4.35 -5.05
CA ASN A 131 4.78 -5.26 -5.87
C ASN A 131 5.56 -6.41 -6.50
N ASN A 132 6.87 -6.48 -6.27
CA ASN A 132 7.73 -7.55 -6.77
C ASN A 132 7.69 -7.67 -8.32
N GLU A 133 7.52 -6.53 -9.00
CA GLU A 133 7.30 -6.42 -10.45
C GLU A 133 8.58 -6.62 -11.27
N LEU A 134 9.75 -6.39 -10.68
CA LEU A 134 11.04 -6.51 -11.34
C LEU A 134 11.49 -7.99 -11.41
N ALA A 135 11.35 -8.60 -12.59
CA ALA A 135 11.67 -10.02 -12.79
C ALA A 135 13.12 -10.39 -12.40
N SER A 136 14.08 -9.48 -12.62
CA SER A 136 15.51 -9.72 -12.33
C SER A 136 15.86 -9.76 -10.84
N CYS A 137 15.02 -9.19 -9.97
CA CYS A 137 15.27 -9.11 -8.53
C CYS A 137 14.07 -9.50 -7.68
N ARG A 138 13.15 -10.29 -8.26
CA ARG A 138 11.95 -10.77 -7.57
C ARG A 138 12.32 -11.53 -6.30
N ASN A 139 11.76 -11.13 -5.17
CA ASN A 139 12.07 -11.70 -3.86
C ASN A 139 10.97 -12.67 -3.40
N ALA A 140 11.30 -13.96 -3.34
CA ALA A 140 10.36 -15.00 -2.91
C ALA A 140 9.93 -14.88 -1.45
N THR A 141 10.71 -14.21 -0.59
CA THR A 141 10.35 -14.04 0.83
C THR A 141 9.10 -13.19 1.02
N TYR A 142 8.75 -12.33 0.05
CA TYR A 142 7.59 -11.44 0.14
C TYR A 142 6.30 -12.24 0.21
N ALA A 143 6.13 -13.22 -0.69
CA ALA A 143 4.99 -14.11 -0.68
C ALA A 143 4.98 -14.99 0.58
N THR A 144 6.12 -15.58 0.96
CA THR A 144 6.22 -16.43 2.15
C THR A 144 5.82 -15.69 3.42
N ARG A 145 6.23 -14.42 3.58
CA ARG A 145 5.89 -13.61 4.76
C ARG A 145 4.46 -13.09 4.72
N MET A 146 3.96 -12.65 3.57
CA MET A 146 2.56 -12.22 3.47
C MET A 146 1.59 -13.34 3.84
N ARG A 147 1.90 -14.60 3.48
CA ARG A 147 1.08 -15.77 3.83
C ARG A 147 0.99 -16.05 5.34
N THR A 148 1.89 -15.50 6.16
CA THR A 148 1.82 -15.68 7.62
C THR A 148 0.73 -14.83 8.26
N VAL A 149 0.27 -13.78 7.58
CA VAL A 149 -0.80 -12.91 8.07
C VAL A 149 -2.10 -13.70 8.17
N HIS A 150 -2.80 -13.60 9.31
CA HIS A 150 -4.03 -14.36 9.54
C HIS A 150 -5.22 -13.75 8.79
N ARG A 151 -5.35 -12.42 8.82
CA ARG A 151 -6.42 -11.70 8.13
C ARG A 151 -5.91 -10.42 7.48
N VAL A 152 -6.39 -10.15 6.27
CA VAL A 152 -6.12 -8.93 5.52
C VAL A 152 -7.45 -8.24 5.23
N ALA A 153 -7.57 -6.96 5.55
CA ALA A 153 -8.69 -6.12 5.16
C ALA A 153 -8.19 -5.03 4.22
N LEU A 154 -8.77 -4.96 3.03
CA LEU A 154 -8.48 -3.93 2.04
C LEU A 154 -9.73 -3.04 1.92
N ILE A 155 -9.67 -1.82 2.44
CA ILE A 155 -10.80 -0.89 2.44
C ILE A 155 -10.61 0.13 1.32
N LYS A 156 -11.56 0.14 0.37
CA LYS A 156 -11.69 1.10 -0.72
C LYS A 156 -12.80 2.10 -0.42
N PHE A 157 -12.56 3.38 -0.69
CA PHE A 157 -13.59 4.41 -0.66
C PHE A 157 -14.19 4.56 -2.07
N THR A 158 -15.51 4.48 -2.22
CA THR A 158 -16.14 4.53 -3.55
C THR A 158 -16.17 5.93 -4.17
N GLY A 159 -16.04 6.98 -3.35
CA GLY A 159 -15.96 8.37 -3.79
C GLY A 159 -14.55 8.96 -3.65
N ASP A 160 -13.51 8.12 -3.69
CA ASP A 160 -12.12 8.55 -3.50
C ASP A 160 -11.68 9.48 -4.64
N THR A 161 -11.31 10.72 -4.29
CA THR A 161 -10.78 11.72 -5.24
C THR A 161 -9.26 11.89 -5.14
N VAL A 162 -8.60 11.08 -4.32
CA VAL A 162 -7.14 11.13 -4.09
C VAL A 162 -6.44 9.97 -4.79
N LEU A 163 -7.01 8.77 -4.70
CA LEU A 163 -6.53 7.59 -5.40
C LEU A 163 -7.15 7.54 -6.80
N PHE A 164 -6.29 7.55 -7.82
CA PHE A 164 -6.71 7.37 -9.19
C PHE A 164 -5.95 6.19 -9.81
N PRO A 165 -6.60 5.06 -10.13
CA PRO A 165 -8.02 4.77 -9.88
C PRO A 165 -8.28 4.37 -8.41
N PRO A 166 -9.49 4.54 -7.85
CA PRO A 166 -9.82 4.09 -6.50
C PRO A 166 -9.61 2.58 -6.28
N GLU A 167 -9.73 1.78 -7.34
CA GLU A 167 -9.55 0.32 -7.35
C GLU A 167 -8.15 -0.11 -6.89
N THR A 168 -7.17 0.79 -6.89
CA THR A 168 -5.84 0.53 -6.33
C THR A 168 -5.88 0.10 -4.87
N ALA A 169 -6.89 0.53 -4.10
CA ALA A 169 -7.12 0.06 -2.72
C ALA A 169 -7.34 -1.45 -2.62
N HIS A 170 -7.83 -2.06 -3.69
CA HIS A 170 -8.07 -3.49 -3.87
C HIS A 170 -7.09 -4.14 -4.86
N PHE A 171 -5.91 -3.53 -5.07
CA PHE A 171 -4.91 -3.93 -6.07
C PHE A 171 -5.37 -3.87 -7.53
N GLY A 172 -6.55 -3.32 -7.83
CA GLY A 172 -6.97 -3.08 -9.19
C GLY A 172 -6.24 -1.86 -9.78
N PHE A 173 -5.97 -1.88 -11.08
CA PHE A 173 -5.28 -0.78 -11.74
C PHE A 173 -5.63 -0.70 -13.21
N PHE A 174 -5.26 0.38 -13.88
CA PHE A 174 -5.46 0.49 -15.32
C PHE A 174 -4.70 -0.60 -16.11
N ALA A 175 -5.30 -1.02 -17.22
CA ALA A 175 -4.63 -1.86 -18.20
C ALA A 175 -3.42 -1.12 -18.82
N PRO A 176 -2.39 -1.84 -19.30
CA PRO A 176 -1.25 -1.22 -19.96
C PRO A 176 -1.68 -0.34 -21.14
N ASN A 177 -1.11 0.86 -21.22
CA ASN A 177 -1.41 1.87 -22.25
C ASN A 177 -2.87 2.36 -22.29
N ASP A 178 -3.63 2.19 -21.21
CA ASP A 178 -5.02 2.63 -21.12
C ASP A 178 -5.30 3.37 -19.81
N PHE A 179 -6.24 4.30 -19.83
CA PHE A 179 -6.77 5.01 -18.65
C PHE A 179 -8.28 4.79 -18.47
N ASN A 180 -8.89 3.89 -19.24
CA ASN A 180 -10.32 3.61 -19.21
C ASN A 180 -10.62 2.22 -18.67
N THR A 181 -9.80 1.22 -19.01
CA THR A 181 -10.00 -0.16 -18.56
C THR A 181 -9.29 -0.40 -17.24
N ILE A 182 -10.06 -0.77 -16.21
CA ILE A 182 -9.52 -1.22 -14.92
C ILE A 182 -9.43 -2.74 -14.90
N LEU A 183 -8.24 -3.25 -14.66
CA LEU A 183 -7.98 -4.66 -14.39
C LEU A 183 -8.14 -4.92 -12.88
N PRO A 184 -9.04 -5.82 -12.46
CA PRO A 184 -9.07 -6.31 -11.09
C PRO A 184 -7.81 -7.13 -10.76
N ILE A 185 -7.53 -7.31 -9.45
CA ILE A 185 -6.32 -8.02 -8.98
C ILE A 185 -6.15 -9.40 -9.63
N ASN A 186 -7.23 -10.17 -9.80
CA ASN A 186 -7.21 -11.53 -10.35
C ASN A 186 -6.79 -11.60 -11.83
N GLU A 187 -6.84 -10.50 -12.56
CA GLU A 187 -6.39 -10.42 -13.95
C GLU A 187 -4.90 -10.07 -14.08
N THR A 188 -4.27 -9.61 -12.99
CA THR A 188 -2.86 -9.19 -12.99
C THR A 188 -1.89 -10.37 -12.90
N ALA A 189 -0.68 -10.21 -13.44
CA ALA A 189 0.40 -11.18 -13.29
C ALA A 189 0.82 -11.37 -11.83
N LEU A 190 0.84 -10.28 -11.04
CA LEU A 190 1.10 -10.30 -9.59
C LEU A 190 0.24 -11.32 -8.86
N TYR A 191 -1.04 -11.42 -9.21
CA TYR A 191 -1.95 -12.39 -8.62
C TYR A 191 -1.83 -13.77 -9.26
N LYS A 192 -1.85 -13.86 -10.59
CA LYS A 192 -1.81 -15.13 -11.32
C LYS A 192 -0.56 -15.96 -11.00
N GLU A 193 0.57 -15.30 -10.79
CA GLU A 193 1.84 -15.92 -10.41
C GLU A 193 2.16 -15.79 -8.90
N ASP A 194 1.25 -15.20 -8.13
CA ASP A 194 1.32 -15.05 -6.67
C ASP A 194 2.61 -14.39 -6.13
N TRP A 195 3.07 -13.32 -6.79
CA TRP A 195 4.37 -12.68 -6.52
C TRP A 195 4.53 -12.16 -5.09
N VAL A 196 3.43 -11.83 -4.43
CA VAL A 196 3.39 -11.30 -3.06
C VAL A 196 2.47 -12.10 -2.14
N GLY A 197 2.04 -13.31 -2.53
CA GLY A 197 1.21 -14.19 -1.68
C GLY A 197 -0.28 -13.84 -1.61
N MET A 198 -0.73 -12.83 -2.38
CA MET A 198 -2.13 -12.38 -2.36
C MET A 198 -3.11 -13.39 -2.94
N ARG A 199 -2.75 -14.18 -3.97
CA ARG A 199 -3.64 -15.23 -4.48
C ARG A 199 -3.87 -16.28 -3.42
N TRP A 200 -2.80 -16.74 -2.77
CA TRP A 200 -2.92 -17.71 -1.68
C TRP A 200 -3.80 -17.18 -0.54
N LEU A 201 -3.61 -15.93 -0.12
CA LEU A 201 -4.41 -15.34 0.96
C LEU A 201 -5.90 -15.24 0.58
N VAL A 202 -6.20 -14.88 -0.67
CA VAL A 202 -7.59 -14.81 -1.17
C VAL A 202 -8.21 -16.21 -1.21
N GLU A 203 -7.53 -17.20 -1.79
CA GLU A 203 -8.00 -18.58 -1.88
C GLU A 203 -8.16 -19.24 -0.50
N ALA A 204 -7.33 -18.86 0.47
CA ALA A 204 -7.45 -19.30 1.86
C ALA A 204 -8.56 -18.58 2.65
N GLY A 205 -9.34 -17.68 2.02
CA GLY A 205 -10.40 -16.92 2.69
C GLY A 205 -9.91 -15.92 3.73
N ARG A 206 -8.65 -15.45 3.60
CA ARG A 206 -8.01 -14.54 4.56
C ARG A 206 -8.07 -13.07 4.16
N VAL A 207 -8.56 -12.74 2.97
CA VAL A 207 -8.65 -11.36 2.46
C VAL A 207 -10.10 -10.92 2.36
N ASP A 208 -10.42 -9.82 3.01
CA ASP A 208 -11.71 -9.14 2.90
C ASP A 208 -11.54 -7.86 2.05
N PHE A 209 -12.16 -7.84 0.87
CA PHE A 209 -12.25 -6.66 0.01
C PHE A 209 -13.49 -5.84 0.39
N ILE A 210 -13.29 -4.74 1.09
CA ILE A 210 -14.36 -3.91 1.66
C ILE A 210 -14.46 -2.60 0.87
N SER A 211 -15.66 -2.27 0.38
CA SER A 211 -15.95 -0.95 -0.21
C SER A 211 -16.87 -0.16 0.72
N VAL A 212 -16.53 1.10 0.99
CA VAL A 212 -17.32 2.01 1.84
C VAL A 212 -17.59 3.33 1.11
N PRO A 213 -18.72 4.02 1.37
CA PRO A 213 -18.99 5.32 0.80
C PRO A 213 -18.10 6.40 1.41
N GLY A 214 -17.97 7.52 0.70
CA GLY A 214 -17.21 8.69 1.14
C GLY A 214 -15.95 8.93 0.32
N ASN A 215 -15.31 10.07 0.58
CA ASN A 215 -14.03 10.44 -0.02
C ASN A 215 -12.86 9.76 0.72
N HIS A 216 -11.63 9.96 0.24
CA HIS A 216 -10.41 9.39 0.78
C HIS A 216 -10.30 9.57 2.30
N LEU A 217 -10.16 8.45 3.01
CA LEU A 217 -10.08 8.41 4.48
C LEU A 217 -11.27 9.08 5.21
N TRP A 218 -12.44 9.16 4.57
CA TRP A 218 -13.69 9.56 5.23
C TRP A 218 -14.15 8.46 6.20
N LEU A 219 -13.49 8.39 7.35
CA LEU A 219 -13.71 7.36 8.37
C LEU A 219 -14.72 7.84 9.41
N THR A 220 -16.00 7.59 9.14
CA THR A 220 -17.02 7.76 10.17
C THR A 220 -16.84 6.70 11.27
N ARG A 221 -17.32 7.01 12.48
CA ARG A 221 -17.35 6.05 13.60
C ARG A 221 -17.99 4.72 13.19
N SER A 222 -19.11 4.78 12.47
CA SER A 222 -19.80 3.59 11.95
C SER A 222 -18.93 2.76 11.00
N ILE A 223 -18.14 3.40 10.13
CA ILE A 223 -17.23 2.69 9.23
C ILE A 223 -16.14 1.99 10.04
N VAL A 224 -15.53 2.68 11.00
CA VAL A 224 -14.45 2.12 11.84
C VAL A 224 -14.97 0.95 12.68
N GLU A 225 -16.09 1.11 13.38
CA GLU A 225 -16.66 0.06 14.23
C GLU A 225 -17.06 -1.19 13.44
N LYS A 226 -17.59 -1.00 12.22
CA LYS A 226 -18.04 -2.10 11.37
C LYS A 226 -16.93 -2.79 10.57
N HIS A 227 -15.95 -2.02 10.08
CA HIS A 227 -15.00 -2.52 9.07
C HIS A 227 -13.54 -2.56 9.53
N VAL A 228 -13.19 -1.94 10.67
CA VAL A 228 -11.80 -1.92 11.18
C VAL A 228 -11.71 -2.67 12.51
N VAL A 229 -12.55 -2.33 13.49
CA VAL A 229 -12.52 -2.92 14.85
C VAL A 229 -12.57 -4.46 14.86
N PRO A 230 -13.30 -5.17 13.97
CA PRO A 230 -13.29 -6.63 13.96
C PRO A 230 -11.90 -7.25 13.74
N TYR A 231 -10.97 -6.55 13.09
CA TYR A 231 -9.60 -7.00 12.86
C TYR A 231 -8.63 -6.62 13.99
N LEU A 232 -9.06 -5.81 14.94
CA LEU A 232 -8.24 -5.37 16.07
C LEU A 232 -8.46 -6.22 17.33
N LYS A 233 -9.52 -7.04 17.33
CA LYS A 233 -9.81 -7.97 18.43
C LYS A 233 -8.95 -9.22 18.25
N LEU A 234 -8.37 -9.71 19.36
CA LEU A 234 -7.75 -11.03 19.37
C LEU A 234 -8.82 -12.10 19.07
N PRO A 235 -8.46 -13.20 18.39
CA PRO A 235 -9.37 -14.34 18.23
C PRO A 235 -9.88 -14.79 19.60
N HIS A 236 -11.17 -15.11 19.70
CA HIS A 236 -11.73 -15.69 20.93
C HIS A 236 -10.90 -16.91 21.35
N GLY A 237 -10.21 -16.82 22.49
CA GLY A 237 -9.40 -17.91 23.06
C GLY A 237 -7.92 -17.60 23.29
N GLN A 238 -7.38 -16.47 22.83
CA GLN A 238 -6.04 -16.01 23.20
C GLN A 238 -6.13 -14.85 24.18
N SER A 239 -6.03 -15.14 25.48
CA SER A 239 -5.69 -14.12 26.47
C SER A 239 -4.23 -13.73 26.28
N SER A 240 -3.95 -12.42 26.34
CA SER A 240 -2.61 -11.90 26.59
C SER A 240 -2.08 -12.54 27.88
N MET A 241 -1.09 -13.42 27.76
CA MET A 241 -0.21 -13.79 28.89
C MET A 241 0.74 -12.64 29.19
#